data_AF-A0A0M0LFQ8-F1
#
_entry.id   AF-A0A0M0LFQ8-F1
#
_cell.length_a   1.000
_cell.length_b   1.000
_cell.length_c   1.000
_cell.angle_alpha   90.00
_cell.angle_beta   90.00
_cell.angle_gamma   90.00
#
_symmetry.space_group_name_H-M   'P 1'
#
loop_
_entity.id
_entity.type
_entity.pdbx_description
1 polymer ?
#
loop_
_entity_poly.entity_id
_entity_poly.type
_entity_poly.pdbx_seq_one_letter_code
_entity_poly.pdbx_strand_id
1 'polypeptide(L)'
;MLATLDKDFEIALVEAKQLQKEPIRSYTIAYIETLLSNFEAAKVLIPNLKKEWMPHAIDGLIAYEQQDFQTFEKEAHAAVTKSRGLQKYLLFYSFKEMKERLEAK
;
A
#
# COMPACT_ATOMS: atom_id res chain seq x y z
N MET A 1 -7.87 -6.47 3.32
CA MET A 1 -8.59 -5.54 4.24
C MET A 1 -9.12 -6.23 5.49
N LEU A 2 -9.43 -7.53 5.52
CA LEU A 2 -9.90 -8.20 6.74
C LEU A 2 -8.78 -8.83 7.61
N ALA A 3 -7.70 -9.36 7.03
CA ALA A 3 -6.61 -9.97 7.81
C ALA A 3 -5.64 -8.99 8.49
N THR A 4 -5.73 -7.69 8.19
CA THR A 4 -4.88 -6.64 8.79
C THR A 4 -5.33 -6.18 10.19
N LEU A 5 -6.42 -6.75 10.71
CA LEU A 5 -7.01 -6.32 11.99
C LEU A 5 -6.28 -6.89 13.22
N ASP A 6 -5.63 -8.06 13.11
CA ASP A 6 -4.95 -8.71 14.26
C ASP A 6 -3.44 -8.46 14.32
N LYS A 7 -2.89 -7.61 13.43
CA LYS A 7 -1.43 -7.37 13.27
C LYS A 7 -0.58 -8.63 13.02
N ASP A 8 -1.21 -9.79 12.78
CA ASP A 8 -0.51 -11.00 12.36
C ASP A 8 -0.28 -10.98 10.84
N PHE A 9 0.68 -10.14 10.44
CA PHE A 9 1.02 -9.93 9.04
C PHE A 9 1.62 -11.18 8.39
N GLU A 10 2.18 -12.12 9.18
CA GLU A 10 2.71 -13.38 8.68
C GLU A 10 1.58 -14.32 8.23
N ILE A 11 0.52 -14.46 9.05
CA ILE A 11 -0.68 -15.22 8.65
C ILE A 11 -1.34 -14.55 7.44
N ALA A 12 -1.47 -13.22 7.47
CA ALA A 12 -2.05 -12.47 6.34
C ALA A 12 -1.26 -12.71 5.04
N LEU A 13 0.07 -12.83 5.11
CA LEU A 13 0.91 -13.13 3.96
C LEU A 13 0.66 -14.53 3.40
N VAL A 14 0.47 -15.53 4.27
CA VAL A 14 0.13 -16.91 3.86
C VAL A 14 -1.22 -16.92 3.13
N GLU A 15 -2.23 -16.23 3.66
CA GLU A 15 -3.53 -16.12 3.01
C GLU A 15 -3.45 -15.36 1.69
N ALA A 16 -2.70 -14.25 1.64
CA ALA A 16 -2.52 -13.46 0.43
C ALA A 16 -1.91 -14.28 -0.72
N LYS A 17 -0.97 -15.19 -0.41
CA LYS A 17 -0.37 -16.09 -1.40
C LYS A 17 -1.37 -17.05 -2.05
N GLN A 18 -2.48 -17.37 -1.37
CA GLN A 18 -3.54 -18.24 -1.89
C GLN A 18 -4.51 -17.52 -2.84
N LEU A 19 -4.46 -16.19 -2.93
CA LEU A 19 -5.32 -15.43 -3.84
C LEU A 19 -5.03 -15.79 -5.31
N GLN A 20 -6.04 -16.24 -6.04
CA GLN A 20 -5.83 -16.67 -7.43
C GLN A 20 -5.82 -15.52 -8.45
N LYS A 21 -6.32 -14.33 -8.07
CA LYS A 21 -6.59 -13.24 -9.02
C LYS A 21 -5.52 -12.15 -8.97
N GLU A 22 -4.81 -11.97 -10.08
CA GLU A 22 -3.99 -10.78 -10.32
C GLU A 22 -4.83 -9.61 -10.85
N PRO A 23 -4.43 -8.34 -10.59
CA PRO A 23 -3.25 -7.91 -9.81
C PRO A 23 -3.50 -7.86 -8.29
N ILE A 24 -4.67 -8.31 -7.82
CA ILE A 24 -5.09 -8.17 -6.41
C ILE A 24 -4.17 -8.98 -5.49
N ARG A 25 -3.75 -10.19 -5.89
CA ARG A 25 -2.75 -10.96 -5.14
C ARG A 25 -1.47 -10.15 -4.96
N SER A 26 -0.83 -9.74 -6.06
CA SER A 26 0.45 -9.01 -6.00
C SER A 26 0.33 -7.72 -5.18
N TYR A 27 -0.78 -6.99 -5.33
CA TYR A 27 -1.04 -5.78 -4.54
C TYR A 27 -1.18 -6.07 -3.04
N THR A 28 -1.90 -7.14 -2.68
CA THR A 28 -2.11 -7.52 -1.28
C THR A 28 -0.81 -7.99 -0.64
N ILE A 29 -0.01 -8.80 -1.36
CA ILE A 29 1.30 -9.24 -0.88
C ILE A 29 2.22 -8.03 -0.71
N ALA A 30 2.32 -7.14 -1.71
CA ALA A 30 3.18 -5.96 -1.61
C ALA A 30 2.82 -5.08 -0.42
N TYR A 31 1.53 -4.86 -0.18
CA TYR A 31 1.04 -4.11 0.97
C TYR A 31 1.47 -4.73 2.31
N ILE A 32 1.32 -6.05 2.45
CA ILE A 32 1.71 -6.77 3.68
C ILE A 32 3.23 -6.77 3.87
N GLU A 33 4.00 -7.01 2.82
CA GLU A 33 5.47 -6.95 2.87
C GLU A 33 5.95 -5.55 3.28
N THR A 34 5.30 -4.48 2.84
CA THR A 34 5.60 -3.12 3.32
C THR A 34 5.35 -2.96 4.82
N LEU A 35 4.22 -3.47 5.33
CA LEU A 35 3.92 -3.42 6.78
C LEU A 35 4.88 -4.28 7.62
N LEU A 36 5.47 -5.32 7.04
CA LEU A 36 6.54 -6.11 7.62
C LEU A 36 7.93 -5.46 7.46
N SER A 37 8.02 -4.24 6.92
CA SER A 37 9.28 -3.55 6.57
C SER A 37 10.14 -4.27 5.51
N ASN A 38 9.58 -5.24 4.79
CA ASN A 38 10.22 -5.96 3.69
C ASN A 38 10.09 -5.19 2.36
N PHE A 39 10.59 -3.96 2.32
CA PHE A 39 10.35 -3.05 1.20
C PHE A 39 10.84 -3.58 -0.16
N GLU A 40 11.96 -4.29 -0.19
CA GLU A 40 12.46 -4.88 -1.43
C GLU A 40 11.53 -5.98 -1.97
N ALA A 41 10.94 -6.80 -1.10
CA ALA A 41 9.95 -7.79 -1.49
C ALA A 41 8.68 -7.12 -2.05
N ALA A 42 8.24 -6.01 -1.44
CA ALA A 42 7.13 -5.21 -1.95
C ALA A 42 7.42 -4.61 -3.34
N LYS A 43 8.63 -4.05 -3.54
CA LYS A 43 9.04 -3.44 -4.82
C LYS A 43 9.10 -4.44 -5.97
N VAL A 44 9.56 -5.67 -5.72
CA VAL A 44 9.62 -6.74 -6.73
C VAL A 44 8.23 -7.05 -7.32
N LEU A 45 7.15 -6.75 -6.61
CA LEU A 45 5.77 -7.00 -7.04
C LEU A 45 5.17 -5.84 -7.84
N ILE A 46 5.78 -4.64 -7.83
CA ILE A 46 5.30 -3.45 -8.56
C ILE A 46 5.07 -3.72 -10.06
N PRO A 47 5.95 -4.44 -10.78
CA PRO A 47 5.72 -4.76 -12.20
C PRO A 47 4.43 -5.54 -12.47
N ASN A 48 3.86 -6.24 -11.48
CA ASN A 48 2.61 -6.98 -11.62
C ASN A 48 1.36 -6.11 -11.42
N LEU A 49 1.54 -4.85 -10.97
CA LEU A 49 0.46 -3.95 -10.60
C LEU A 49 -0.07 -3.18 -11.82
N LYS A 50 -1.08 -3.75 -12.48
CA LYS A 50 -1.61 -3.25 -13.77
C LYS A 50 -2.46 -1.98 -13.69
N LYS A 51 -2.91 -1.57 -12.49
CA LYS A 51 -3.70 -0.34 -12.33
C LYS A 51 -2.75 0.79 -11.97
N GLU A 52 -2.84 1.91 -12.70
CA GLU A 52 -1.87 3.01 -12.58
C GLU A 52 -1.69 3.54 -11.15
N TRP A 53 -2.74 3.53 -10.33
CA TRP A 53 -2.68 3.98 -8.94
C TRP A 53 -1.96 3.00 -8.00
N MET A 54 -1.88 1.71 -8.33
CA MET A 54 -1.41 0.66 -7.41
C MET A 54 0.09 0.79 -7.09
N PRO A 55 1.01 0.98 -8.06
CA PRO A 55 2.41 1.27 -7.77
C PRO A 55 2.58 2.46 -6.82
N HIS A 56 1.93 3.58 -7.14
CA HIS A 56 1.97 4.79 -6.32
C HIS A 56 1.44 4.55 -4.90
N ALA A 57 0.44 3.69 -4.73
CA ALA A 57 -0.07 3.38 -3.40
C ALA A 57 0.94 2.55 -2.58
N ILE A 58 1.68 1.64 -3.20
CA ILE A 58 2.74 0.87 -2.54
C ILE A 58 3.95 1.76 -2.25
N ASP A 59 4.42 2.54 -3.23
CA ASP A 59 5.55 3.45 -3.06
C ASP A 59 5.26 4.52 -1.99
N GLY A 60 4.03 5.05 -1.95
CA GLY A 60 3.58 5.95 -0.90
C GLY A 60 3.59 5.28 0.47
N LEU A 61 3.12 4.04 0.59
CA LEU A 61 3.16 3.31 1.85
C LEU A 61 4.60 3.03 2.31
N ILE A 62 5.50 2.65 1.41
CA ILE A 62 6.92 2.45 1.71
C ILE A 62 7.53 3.75 2.22
N ALA A 63 7.28 4.87 1.53
CA ALA A 63 7.79 6.18 1.94
C ALA A 63 7.26 6.61 3.31
N TYR A 64 5.99 6.34 3.61
CA TYR A 64 5.42 6.57 4.94
C TYR A 64 6.14 5.78 6.04
N GLU A 65 6.34 4.47 5.84
CA GLU A 65 7.07 3.62 6.81
C GLU A 65 8.54 4.05 6.97
N GLN A 66 9.15 4.58 5.90
CA GLN A 66 10.52 5.10 5.91
C GLN A 66 10.65 6.55 6.40
N GLN A 67 9.53 7.21 6.77
CA GLN A 67 9.48 8.63 7.13
C GLN A 67 9.97 9.59 6.03
N ASP A 68 9.94 9.17 4.77
CA ASP A 68 10.22 10.03 3.62
C ASP A 68 8.95 10.80 3.24
N PHE A 69 8.74 11.94 3.91
CA PHE A 69 7.58 12.81 3.72
C PHE A 69 7.42 13.27 2.27
N GLN A 70 8.51 13.65 1.61
CA GLN A 70 8.44 14.24 0.26
C GLN A 70 7.99 13.19 -0.75
N THR A 71 8.55 11.98 -0.67
CA THR A 71 8.13 10.87 -1.53
C THR A 71 6.71 10.44 -1.18
N PHE A 72 6.38 10.35 0.12
CA PHE A 72 5.02 10.02 0.56
C PHE A 72 3.98 10.95 -0.06
N GLU A 73 4.16 12.27 0.05
CA GLU A 73 3.16 13.23 -0.44
C GLU A 73 2.99 13.14 -1.96
N LYS A 74 4.09 13.01 -2.70
CA LYS A 74 4.09 12.85 -4.16
C LYS A 74 3.33 11.58 -4.58
N GLU A 75 3.68 10.44 -4.00
CA GLU A 75 3.13 9.15 -4.38
C GLU A 75 1.68 8.97 -3.90
N ALA A 76 1.34 9.45 -2.69
CA ALA A 76 -0.03 9.49 -2.19
C ALA A 76 -0.94 10.34 -3.09
N HIS A 77 -0.47 11.52 -3.51
CA HIS A 77 -1.21 12.36 -4.45
C HIS A 77 -1.43 11.64 -5.79
N ALA A 78 -0.38 11.01 -6.34
CA ALA A 78 -0.48 10.27 -7.59
C ALA A 78 -1.47 9.10 -7.51
N ALA A 79 -1.45 8.34 -6.40
CA ALA A 79 -2.37 7.23 -6.16
C ALA A 79 -3.84 7.69 -6.09
N VAL A 80 -4.13 8.79 -5.40
CA VAL A 80 -5.50 9.35 -5.30
C VAL A 80 -5.97 9.92 -6.63
N THR A 81 -5.10 10.62 -7.37
CA THR A 81 -5.46 11.24 -8.65
C THR A 81 -5.71 10.19 -9.74
N LYS A 82 -4.95 9.10 -9.74
CA LYS A 82 -5.06 8.02 -10.75
C LYS A 82 -6.09 6.93 -10.41
N SER A 83 -6.65 6.96 -9.20
CA SER A 83 -7.73 6.04 -8.79
C SER A 83 -9.11 6.63 -9.07
N ARG A 84 -10.13 5.78 -9.07
CA ARG A 84 -11.53 6.17 -9.30
C ARG A 84 -12.46 5.41 -8.35
N GLY A 85 -13.66 5.95 -8.15
CA GLY A 85 -14.73 5.32 -7.36
C GLY A 85 -14.28 4.99 -5.94
N LEU A 86 -14.63 3.78 -5.48
CA LEU A 86 -14.32 3.32 -4.12
C LEU A 86 -12.82 3.35 -3.80
N GLN A 87 -11.96 2.99 -4.75
CA GLN A 87 -10.51 2.98 -4.52
C GLN A 87 -9.97 4.39 -4.24
N LYS A 88 -10.47 5.40 -4.96
CA LYS A 88 -10.10 6.80 -4.70
C LYS A 88 -10.51 7.25 -3.31
N TYR A 89 -11.73 6.92 -2.91
CA TYR A 89 -12.25 7.24 -1.59
C TYR A 89 -11.36 6.61 -0.50
N LEU A 90 -11.09 5.31 -0.60
CA LEU A 90 -10.27 4.59 0.38
C LEU A 90 -8.85 5.17 0.46
N LEU A 91 -8.17 5.36 -0.68
CA LEU A 91 -6.81 5.92 -0.71
C LEU A 91 -6.75 7.34 -0.15
N PHE A 92 -7.74 8.19 -0.47
CA PHE A 92 -7.77 9.57 0.03
C PHE A 92 -7.82 9.61 1.55
N TYR A 93 -8.74 8.88 2.17
CA TYR A 93 -8.88 8.89 3.63
C TYR A 93 -7.70 8.18 4.32
N SER A 94 -7.22 7.06 3.78
CA SER A 94 -6.05 6.37 4.34
C SER A 94 -4.80 7.25 4.32
N PHE A 95 -4.49 7.91 3.20
CA PHE A 95 -3.32 8.78 3.13
C PHE A 95 -3.49 10.07 3.92
N LYS A 96 -4.71 10.59 4.03
CA LYS A 96 -4.99 11.74 4.91
C LYS A 96 -4.65 11.40 6.37
N GLU A 97 -5.14 10.26 6.87
CA GLU A 97 -4.86 9.82 8.23
C GLU A 97 -3.36 9.57 8.46
N MET A 98 -2.69 8.94 7.50
CA MET A 98 -1.22 8.75 7.54
C MET A 98 -0.48 10.09 7.62
N LYS A 99 -0.88 11.08 6.80
CA LYS A 99 -0.27 12.42 6.82
C LYS A 99 -0.43 13.09 8.18
N GLU A 100 -1.63 13.06 8.75
CA GLU A 100 -1.91 13.63 10.08
C GLU A 100 -1.04 12.98 11.17
N ARG A 101 -0.77 11.67 11.08
CA ARG A 101 0.13 10.96 12.02
C ARG A 101 1.60 11.31 11.84
N LEU A 102 2.04 11.65 10.63
CA LEU A 102 3.40 12.14 10.39
C LEU A 102 3.59 13.56 10.94
N GLU A 103 2.61 14.42 10.76
CA GLU A 103 2.66 15.83 11.20
C GLU A 103 2.51 15.99 12.72
N ALA A 104 1.92 15.00 13.41
CA ALA A 104 1.75 14.98 14.86
C ALA A 104 2.99 14.49 15.65
N LYS A 105 4.06 14.07 14.97
CA LYS A 105 5.32 13.61 15.58
C LYS A 105 6.38 14.70 15.57
#